data_AF-A0A9E1S7G3-F1
#
_entry.id   AF-A0A9E1S7G3-F1
#
_cell.length_a   1.000
_cell.length_b   1.000
_cell.length_c   1.000
_cell.angle_alpha   90.00
_cell.angle_beta   90.00
_cell.angle_gamma   90.00
#
_symmetry.space_group_name_H-M   'P 1'
#
loop_
_entity.id
_entity.type
_entity.pdbx_description
1 polymer ?
#
loop_
_entity_poly.entity_id
_entity_poly.type
_entity_poly.pdbx_seq_one_letter_code
_entity_poly.pdbx_strand_id
1 'polypeptide(L)'
;MPSQFPGFNPVLHSLWGCAACAVMLFHWAQFSPAAGQWLQQFVPAETRFDLTTYIGFGWLGVPLFFILSGWLLGAQVIAGGLFTQLLRRFWLMRVLRIYPAVWAESLVLLLVAGAIPGLVTQASYDTLSFQFLLWVNLPPVMVEPLNLVWWTLPVELGFYLILPLFKTGEPIGRLASGALVSFADHAVLAKLGLSER
;
A
#
# COMPACT_ATOMS: atom_id res chain seq x y z
N MET A 1 25.75 -25.58 13.64
CA MET A 1 25.34 -24.56 12.65
C MET A 1 24.24 -23.73 13.30
N PRO A 2 24.48 -22.50 13.77
CA PRO A 2 23.41 -21.70 14.37
C PRO A 2 22.44 -21.27 13.26
N SER A 3 21.15 -21.48 13.50
CA SER A 3 20.05 -21.12 12.61
C SER A 3 20.05 -19.62 12.31
N GLN A 4 20.44 -19.23 11.10
CA GLN A 4 20.54 -17.84 10.63
C GLN A 4 19.18 -17.22 10.23
N PHE A 5 18.09 -17.59 10.92
CA PHE A 5 16.85 -16.84 10.83
C PHE A 5 16.70 -16.04 12.13
N PRO A 6 16.47 -14.72 12.08
CA PRO A 6 16.09 -14.01 13.28
C PRO A 6 14.81 -14.69 13.78
N GLY A 7 14.87 -15.26 14.98
CA GLY A 7 13.71 -15.82 15.66
C GLY A 7 12.62 -14.76 15.80
N PHE A 8 11.41 -15.20 16.18
CA PHE A 8 10.29 -14.32 16.48
C PHE A 8 10.77 -13.10 17.29
N ASN A 9 10.75 -11.92 16.68
CA ASN A 9 11.12 -10.68 17.33
C ASN A 9 9.84 -10.04 17.87
N PRO A 10 9.58 -10.08 19.19
CA PRO A 10 8.34 -9.57 19.77
C PRO A 10 8.17 -8.06 19.51
N VAL A 11 9.27 -7.30 19.46
CA VAL A 11 9.22 -5.84 19.24
C VAL A 11 8.69 -5.52 17.84
N LEU A 12 9.14 -6.25 16.81
CA LEU A 12 8.62 -6.06 15.43
C LEU A 12 7.14 -6.42 15.32
N HIS A 13 6.72 -7.49 15.98
CA HIS A 13 5.31 -7.90 15.99
C HIS A 13 4.43 -6.90 16.74
N SER A 14 4.90 -6.33 17.86
CA SER A 14 4.20 -5.26 18.56
C SER A 14 4.07 -4.01 17.69
N LEU A 15 5.11 -3.63 16.94
CA LEU A 15 5.06 -2.49 16.02
C LEU A 15 4.04 -2.71 14.90
N TRP A 16 3.96 -3.92 14.34
CA TRP A 16 2.90 -4.28 13.38
C TRP A 16 1.50 -4.20 14.00
N GLY A 17 1.34 -4.68 15.23
CA GLY A 17 0.09 -4.57 15.97
C GLY A 17 -0.34 -3.11 16.14
N CYS A 18 0.56 -2.25 16.58
CA CYS A 18 0.30 -0.82 16.73
C CYS A 18 -0.08 -0.16 15.40
N ALA A 19 0.64 -0.48 14.31
CA ALA A 19 0.32 0.03 12.97
C ALA A 19 -1.07 -0.44 12.49
N ALA A 20 -1.43 -1.70 12.73
CA ALA A 20 -2.75 -2.24 12.39
C ALA A 20 -3.86 -1.54 13.16
N CYS A 21 -3.67 -1.34 14.47
CA CYS A 21 -4.62 -0.63 15.32
C CYS A 21 -4.79 0.84 14.86
N ALA A 22 -3.70 1.52 14.50
CA ALA A 22 -3.77 2.89 14.00
C ALA A 22 -4.57 2.99 12.69
N VAL A 23 -4.35 2.07 11.74
CA VAL A 23 -5.11 2.03 10.48
C VAL A 23 -6.58 1.70 10.72
N MET A 24 -6.87 0.77 11.64
CA MET A 24 -8.24 0.41 12.02
C MET A 24 -8.99 1.62 12.59
N LEU A 25 -8.39 2.33 13.54
CA LEU A 25 -8.97 3.51 14.17
C LEU A 25 -9.19 4.65 13.15
N PHE A 26 -8.24 4.83 12.23
CA PHE A 26 -8.37 5.80 11.15
C PHE A 26 -9.58 5.53 10.27
N HIS A 27 -9.75 4.29 9.77
CA HIS A 27 -10.90 3.94 8.93
C HIS A 27 -12.21 3.99 9.73
N TRP A 28 -12.21 3.53 10.98
CA TRP A 28 -13.37 3.63 11.86
C TRP A 28 -13.84 5.08 12.01
N ALA A 29 -12.91 6.02 12.25
CA ALA A 29 -13.21 7.43 12.36
C ALA A 29 -13.74 8.03 11.04
N GLN A 30 -13.26 7.55 9.88
CA GLN A 30 -13.76 7.99 8.57
C GLN A 30 -15.19 7.49 8.28
N PHE A 31 -15.50 6.24 8.63
CA PHE A 31 -16.81 5.65 8.38
C PHE A 31 -17.87 5.99 9.45
N SER A 32 -17.44 6.48 10.62
CA SER A 32 -18.34 6.88 11.72
C SER A 32 -18.17 8.36 12.10
N PRO A 33 -18.77 9.29 11.33
CA PRO A 33 -18.76 10.71 11.67
C PRO A 33 -19.33 11.00 13.06
N ALA A 34 -20.33 10.20 13.49
CA ALA A 34 -20.94 10.30 14.81
C ALA A 34 -19.95 9.98 15.95
N ALA A 35 -19.02 9.05 15.76
CA ALA A 35 -17.99 8.74 16.76
C ALA A 35 -16.98 9.90 16.91
N GLY A 36 -16.62 10.55 15.80
CA GLY A 36 -15.79 11.76 15.82
C GLY A 36 -16.47 12.92 16.56
N GLN A 37 -17.75 13.16 16.26
CA GLN A 37 -18.54 14.18 16.95
C GLN A 37 -18.71 13.89 18.45
N TRP A 38 -18.90 12.61 18.83
CA TRP A 38 -18.96 12.19 20.22
C TRP A 38 -17.63 12.43 20.97
N LEU A 39 -16.49 12.12 20.36
CA LEU A 39 -15.17 12.41 20.94
C LEU A 39 -14.94 13.91 21.16
N GLN A 40 -15.39 14.74 20.22
CA GLN A 40 -15.28 16.20 20.29
C GLN A 40 -16.13 16.83 21.41
N GLN A 41 -17.08 16.09 21.99
CA GLN A 41 -17.83 16.54 23.18
C GLN A 41 -16.96 16.54 24.44
N PHE A 42 -15.95 15.66 24.52
CA PHE A 42 -15.05 15.54 25.67
C PHE A 42 -13.76 16.33 25.50
N VAL A 43 -13.27 16.44 24.26
CA VAL A 43 -12.06 17.18 23.93
C VAL A 43 -12.36 18.07 22.72
N PRO A 44 -12.53 19.39 22.92
CA PRO A 44 -12.82 20.30 21.83
C PRO A 44 -11.74 20.24 20.75
N ALA A 45 -12.18 20.24 19.48
CA ALA A 45 -11.33 20.51 18.33
C ALA A 45 -10.59 21.85 18.56
N GLU A 46 -9.34 21.97 18.07
CA GLU A 46 -8.43 23.13 18.26
C GLU A 46 -7.63 23.17 19.58
N THR A 47 -7.72 22.14 20.43
CA THR A 47 -6.79 22.01 21.56
C THR A 47 -5.51 21.27 21.13
N ARG A 48 -4.37 21.51 21.79
CA ARG A 48 -3.10 20.77 21.50
C ARG A 48 -3.23 19.24 21.64
N PHE A 49 -4.32 18.76 22.24
CA PHE A 49 -4.62 17.36 22.47
C PHE A 49 -5.86 16.89 21.69
N ASP A 50 -6.12 17.45 20.52
CA ASP A 50 -7.20 16.97 19.67
C ASP A 50 -6.95 15.52 19.21
N LEU A 51 -7.60 14.59 19.89
CA LEU A 51 -7.57 13.15 19.61
C LEU A 51 -8.00 12.82 18.18
N THR A 52 -8.91 13.61 17.59
CA THR A 52 -9.37 13.36 16.22
C THR A 52 -8.26 13.62 15.21
N THR A 53 -7.39 14.61 15.47
CA THR A 53 -6.21 14.88 14.65
C THR A 53 -5.20 13.73 14.73
N TYR A 54 -4.95 13.18 15.93
CA TYR A 54 -4.03 12.05 16.11
C TYR A 54 -4.54 10.75 15.48
N ILE A 55 -5.83 10.45 15.61
CA ILE A 55 -6.46 9.31 14.91
C ILE A 55 -6.39 9.53 13.39
N GLY A 56 -6.53 10.79 12.95
CA GLY A 56 -6.33 11.20 11.56
C GLY A 56 -4.97 10.84 10.99
N PHE A 57 -3.91 10.75 11.81
CA PHE A 57 -2.57 10.28 11.39
C PHE A 57 -2.45 8.75 11.26
N GLY A 58 -3.49 7.98 11.61
CA GLY A 58 -3.45 6.52 11.56
C GLY A 58 -3.21 5.94 10.16
N TRP A 59 -3.41 6.72 9.09
CA TRP A 59 -3.00 6.35 7.72
C TRP A 59 -1.49 6.08 7.59
N LEU A 60 -0.65 6.67 8.45
CA LEU A 60 0.80 6.43 8.49
C LEU A 60 1.16 4.99 8.84
N GLY A 61 0.22 4.22 9.41
CA GLY A 61 0.41 2.80 9.64
C GLY A 61 0.68 2.02 8.35
N VAL A 62 0.10 2.41 7.21
CA VAL A 62 0.33 1.76 5.92
C VAL A 62 1.79 1.92 5.44
N PRO A 63 2.36 3.14 5.33
CA PRO A 63 3.79 3.33 5.11
C PRO A 63 4.69 2.57 6.09
N LEU A 64 4.32 2.50 7.38
CA LEU A 64 5.08 1.73 8.37
C LEU A 64 5.11 0.23 8.05
N PHE A 65 3.99 -0.36 7.60
CA PHE A 65 3.97 -1.75 7.14
C PHE A 65 4.93 -1.98 5.98
N PHE A 66 4.99 -1.04 5.02
CA PHE A 66 5.89 -1.14 3.88
C PHE A 66 7.35 -1.04 4.29
N ILE A 67 7.71 -0.09 5.16
CA ILE A 67 9.09 0.08 5.65
C ILE A 67 9.53 -1.19 6.39
N LEU A 68 8.70 -1.71 7.30
CA LEU A 68 9.02 -2.92 8.06
C LEU A 68 9.11 -4.16 7.17
N SER A 69 8.22 -4.29 6.19
CA SER A 69 8.26 -5.37 5.20
C SER A 69 9.52 -5.29 4.33
N GLY A 70 9.88 -4.09 3.89
CA GLY A 70 11.09 -3.82 3.11
C GLY A 70 12.37 -4.13 3.89
N TRP A 71 12.43 -3.75 5.18
CA TRP A 71 13.55 -4.07 6.06
C TRP A 71 13.72 -5.59 6.24
N LEU A 72 12.63 -6.32 6.48
CA LEU A 72 12.65 -7.78 6.63
C LEU A 72 13.09 -8.47 5.34
N LEU A 73 12.54 -8.03 4.20
CA LEU A 73 12.89 -8.57 2.88
C LEU A 73 14.36 -8.26 2.52
N GLY A 74 14.83 -7.04 2.78
CA GLY A 74 16.21 -6.63 2.56
C GLY A 74 17.18 -7.45 3.41
N ALA A 75 16.86 -7.66 4.69
CA ALA A 75 17.65 -8.50 5.58
C ALA A 75 17.77 -9.95 5.07
N GLN A 76 16.68 -10.53 4.56
CA GLN A 76 16.68 -11.89 3.97
C GLN A 76 17.55 -11.98 2.71
N VAL A 77 17.55 -10.94 1.87
CA VAL A 77 18.37 -10.90 0.65
C VAL A 77 19.86 -10.81 1.00
N ILE A 78 20.23 -9.96 1.98
CA ILE A 78 21.62 -9.76 2.43
C ILE A 78 22.15 -11.00 3.17
N ALA A 79 21.32 -11.64 4.00
CA ALA A 79 21.76 -12.70 4.91
C ALA A 79 22.15 -14.03 4.26
N GLY A 80 21.79 -14.32 3.01
CA GLY A 80 22.23 -15.61 2.44
C GLY A 80 21.52 -16.14 1.19
N GLY A 81 21.27 -15.27 0.20
CA GLY A 81 21.27 -15.72 -1.18
C GLY A 81 19.95 -16.28 -1.71
N LEU A 82 19.18 -15.41 -2.37
CA LEU A 82 18.27 -15.86 -3.41
C LEU A 82 19.10 -16.53 -4.53
N PHE A 83 19.15 -17.86 -4.53
CA PHE A 83 19.50 -18.65 -5.72
C PHE A 83 18.51 -18.31 -6.83
N THR A 84 18.95 -18.27 -8.09
CA THR A 84 18.11 -17.86 -9.23
C THR A 84 16.80 -18.66 -9.34
N GLN A 85 16.82 -19.93 -8.89
CA GLN A 85 15.63 -20.78 -8.76
C GLN A 85 14.70 -20.36 -7.60
N LEU A 86 15.25 -19.92 -6.47
CA LEU A 86 14.49 -19.37 -5.33
C LEU A 86 13.85 -18.04 -5.70
N LEU A 87 14.48 -17.23 -6.56
CA LEU A 87 13.91 -15.98 -7.04
C LEU A 87 12.64 -16.24 -7.87
N ARG A 88 12.69 -17.15 -8.85
CA ARG A 88 11.51 -17.51 -9.65
C ARG A 88 10.38 -18.05 -8.76
N ARG A 89 10.71 -18.91 -7.79
CA ARG A 89 9.72 -19.43 -6.83
C ARG A 89 9.14 -18.30 -5.97
N PHE A 90 9.97 -17.38 -5.49
CA PHE A 90 9.55 -16.21 -4.73
C PHE A 90 8.55 -15.34 -5.51
N TRP A 91 8.85 -15.04 -6.77
CA TRP A 91 7.98 -14.30 -7.66
C TRP A 91 6.64 -15.01 -7.89
N LEU A 92 6.70 -16.29 -8.26
CA LEU A 92 5.51 -17.09 -8.53
C LEU A 92 4.58 -17.16 -7.33
N MET A 93 5.11 -17.42 -6.13
CA MET A 93 4.30 -17.49 -4.91
C MET A 93 3.60 -16.16 -4.59
N ARG A 94 4.20 -15.03 -4.94
CA ARG A 94 3.63 -13.70 -4.70
C ARG A 94 2.63 -13.29 -5.77
N VAL A 95 2.95 -13.54 -7.04
CA VAL A 95 2.03 -13.30 -8.16
C VAL A 95 0.77 -14.16 -8.01
N LEU A 96 0.92 -15.44 -7.71
CA LEU A 96 -0.20 -16.37 -7.47
C LEU A 96 -0.99 -16.06 -6.19
N ARG A 97 -0.45 -15.24 -5.29
CA ARG A 97 -1.18 -14.75 -4.12
C ARG A 97 -1.99 -13.49 -4.45
N ILE A 98 -1.40 -12.54 -5.18
CA ILE A 98 -1.99 -11.22 -5.42
C ILE A 98 -3.01 -11.26 -6.56
N TYR A 99 -2.62 -11.75 -7.74
CA TYR A 99 -3.45 -11.65 -8.95
C TYR A 99 -4.78 -12.39 -8.84
N PRO A 100 -4.85 -13.63 -8.31
CA PRO A 100 -6.14 -14.32 -8.19
C PRO A 100 -7.12 -13.59 -7.26
N ALA A 101 -6.63 -13.00 -6.18
CA ALA A 101 -7.46 -12.22 -5.26
C ALA A 101 -7.99 -10.96 -5.95
N VAL A 102 -7.12 -10.22 -6.65
CA VAL A 102 -7.51 -9.01 -7.39
C VAL A 102 -8.52 -9.34 -8.48
N TRP A 103 -8.29 -10.38 -9.28
CA TRP A 103 -9.23 -10.74 -10.35
C TRP A 103 -10.60 -11.18 -9.81
N ALA A 104 -10.61 -11.93 -8.70
CA ALA A 104 -11.85 -12.30 -8.04
C ALA A 104 -12.60 -11.06 -7.51
N GLU A 105 -11.87 -10.12 -6.90
CA GLU A 105 -12.44 -8.87 -6.41
C GLU A 105 -12.96 -7.98 -7.55
N SER A 106 -12.17 -7.80 -8.63
CA SER A 106 -12.59 -7.08 -9.84
C SER A 106 -13.87 -7.67 -10.40
N LEU A 107 -13.96 -8.99 -10.51
CA LEU A 107 -15.16 -9.67 -11.00
C LEU A 107 -16.36 -9.36 -10.12
N VAL A 108 -16.23 -9.47 -8.80
CA VAL A 108 -17.31 -9.15 -7.85
C VAL A 108 -17.73 -7.68 -7.99
N LEU A 109 -16.78 -6.74 -8.04
CA LEU A 109 -17.07 -5.31 -8.21
C LEU A 109 -17.83 -5.03 -9.51
N LEU A 110 -17.42 -5.67 -10.62
CA LEU A 110 -18.11 -5.52 -11.91
C LEU A 110 -19.52 -6.13 -11.90
N LEU A 111 -19.72 -7.27 -11.22
CA LEU A 111 -21.05 -7.86 -11.06
C LEU A 111 -21.98 -6.97 -10.23
N VAL A 112 -21.46 -6.39 -9.13
CA VAL A 112 -22.22 -5.46 -8.29
C VAL A 112 -22.51 -4.15 -9.04
N ALA A 113 -21.57 -3.69 -9.87
CA ALA A 113 -21.76 -2.50 -10.71
C ALA A 113 -22.89 -2.67 -11.74
N GLY A 114 -23.13 -3.90 -12.22
CA GLY A 114 -24.29 -4.20 -13.06
C GLY A 114 -25.64 -4.06 -12.32
N ALA A 115 -25.65 -4.19 -11.00
CA ALA A 115 -26.85 -4.01 -10.17
C ALA A 115 -27.01 -2.59 -9.62
N ILE A 116 -25.93 -1.82 -9.51
CA ILE A 116 -25.92 -0.47 -8.92
C ILE A 116 -25.40 0.54 -9.95
N PRO A 117 -26.29 1.28 -10.63
CA PRO A 117 -25.90 2.31 -11.58
C PRO A 117 -25.02 3.38 -10.93
N GLY A 118 -23.90 3.71 -11.57
CA GLY A 118 -22.95 4.72 -11.09
C GLY A 118 -21.91 4.23 -10.10
N LEU A 119 -21.90 2.95 -9.71
CA LEU A 119 -20.88 2.39 -8.84
C LEU A 119 -19.49 2.36 -9.51
N VAL A 120 -19.45 2.04 -10.80
CA VAL A 120 -18.24 2.02 -11.62
C VAL A 120 -18.40 2.99 -12.76
N THR A 121 -17.43 3.88 -12.93
CA THR A 121 -17.45 4.92 -13.97
C THR A 121 -17.10 4.33 -15.33
N GLN A 122 -17.53 5.00 -16.41
CA GLN A 122 -17.15 4.59 -17.78
C GLN A 122 -15.62 4.55 -17.96
N ALA A 123 -14.89 5.51 -17.38
CA ALA A 123 -13.43 5.55 -17.41
C ALA A 123 -12.79 4.31 -16.75
N SER A 124 -13.41 3.77 -15.69
CA SER A 124 -12.95 2.53 -15.06
C SER A 124 -13.14 1.30 -15.95
N TYR A 125 -14.21 1.27 -16.77
CA TYR A 125 -14.41 0.22 -17.78
C TYR A 125 -13.38 0.30 -18.90
N ASP A 126 -13.07 1.51 -19.37
CA ASP A 126 -12.11 1.73 -20.46
C ASP A 126 -10.67 1.36 -20.05
N THR A 127 -10.38 1.36 -18.74
CA THR A 127 -9.06 1.07 -18.17
C THR A 127 -8.94 -0.32 -17.54
N LEU A 128 -9.90 -1.23 -17.76
CA LEU A 128 -9.89 -2.58 -17.17
C LEU A 128 -8.62 -3.39 -17.46
N SER A 129 -7.99 -3.19 -18.61
CA SER A 129 -6.71 -3.83 -18.96
C SER A 129 -5.57 -3.40 -18.02
N PHE A 130 -5.50 -2.11 -17.67
CA PHE A 130 -4.54 -1.58 -16.70
C PHE A 130 -4.85 -2.10 -15.29
N GLN A 131 -6.13 -2.18 -14.93
CA GLN A 131 -6.57 -2.71 -13.63
C GLN A 131 -6.18 -4.19 -13.47
N PHE A 132 -6.36 -4.97 -14.54
CA PHE A 132 -6.01 -6.39 -14.59
C PHE A 132 -4.51 -6.63 -14.39
N LEU A 133 -3.67 -5.73 -14.89
CA LEU A 133 -2.21 -5.75 -14.73
C LEU A 133 -1.72 -5.06 -13.46
N LEU A 134 -2.62 -4.55 -12.61
CA LEU A 134 -2.29 -3.70 -11.46
C LEU A 134 -1.42 -2.50 -11.83
N TRP A 135 -1.61 -1.97 -13.04
CA TRP A 135 -1.02 -0.69 -13.45
C TRP A 135 -1.96 0.45 -13.04
N VAL A 136 -2.07 0.66 -11.74
CA VAL A 136 -2.92 1.70 -11.14
C VAL A 136 -2.06 2.67 -10.34
N ASN A 137 -2.34 3.97 -10.44
CA ASN A 137 -1.51 5.04 -9.85
C ASN A 137 -0.01 4.98 -10.20
N LEU A 138 0.37 4.43 -11.37
CA LEU A 138 1.76 4.31 -11.80
C LEU A 138 2.08 5.18 -13.04
N PRO A 139 3.16 5.97 -13.02
CA PRO A 139 3.58 6.75 -14.20
C PRO A 139 3.98 5.81 -15.35
N PRO A 140 3.73 6.17 -16.63
CA PRO A 140 3.22 7.45 -17.11
C PRO A 140 1.68 7.55 -17.18
N VAL A 141 0.96 6.44 -16.95
CA VAL A 141 -0.50 6.36 -17.09
C VAL A 141 -1.13 6.20 -15.69
N MET A 142 -1.58 7.31 -15.11
CA MET A 142 -2.18 7.35 -13.77
C MET A 142 -3.64 6.89 -13.77
N VAL A 143 -3.85 5.58 -13.93
CA VAL A 143 -5.19 4.98 -13.86
C VAL A 143 -5.68 4.94 -12.42
N GLU A 144 -6.88 5.47 -12.19
CA GLU A 144 -7.58 5.37 -10.91
C GLU A 144 -8.04 3.92 -10.67
N PRO A 145 -7.74 3.33 -9.51
CA PRO A 145 -8.11 1.94 -9.23
C PRO A 145 -9.62 1.81 -8.96
N LEU A 146 -10.22 0.68 -9.37
CA LEU A 146 -11.61 0.32 -9.06
C LEU A 146 -11.87 0.30 -7.54
N ASN A 147 -10.89 -0.16 -6.76
CA ASN A 147 -10.90 -0.05 -5.31
C ASN A 147 -9.74 0.84 -4.88
N LEU A 148 -10.04 1.93 -4.16
CA LEU A 148 -9.03 2.84 -3.65
C LEU A 148 -7.90 2.10 -2.93
N VAL A 149 -8.21 1.07 -2.13
CA VAL A 149 -7.21 0.29 -1.37
C VAL A 149 -6.15 -0.37 -2.25
N TRP A 150 -6.42 -0.62 -3.54
CA TRP A 150 -5.46 -1.25 -4.45
C TRP A 150 -4.21 -0.42 -4.71
N TRP A 151 -4.18 0.87 -4.35
CA TRP A 151 -2.98 1.71 -4.50
C TRP A 151 -1.73 1.10 -3.84
N THR A 152 -1.89 0.23 -2.83
CA THR A 152 -0.79 -0.45 -2.15
C THR A 152 -0.19 -1.61 -2.95
N LEU A 153 -0.96 -2.26 -3.82
CA LEU A 153 -0.55 -3.47 -4.54
C LEU A 153 0.54 -3.21 -5.60
N PRO A 154 0.44 -2.18 -6.46
CA PRO A 154 1.52 -1.84 -7.39
C PRO A 154 2.82 -1.47 -6.67
N VAL A 155 2.72 -0.81 -5.52
CA VAL A 155 3.87 -0.48 -4.66
C VAL A 155 4.51 -1.76 -4.13
N GLU A 156 3.71 -2.71 -3.66
CA GLU A 156 4.16 -4.02 -3.21
C GLU A 156 4.86 -4.80 -4.34
N LEU A 157 4.28 -4.82 -5.55
CA LEU A 157 4.91 -5.41 -6.74
C LEU A 157 6.23 -4.72 -7.10
N GLY A 158 6.29 -3.39 -6.99
CA GLY A 158 7.49 -2.60 -7.18
C GLY A 158 8.61 -2.98 -6.21
N PHE A 159 8.30 -3.19 -4.94
CA PHE A 159 9.27 -3.71 -3.98
C PHE A 159 9.82 -5.07 -4.41
N TYR A 160 8.98 -5.97 -4.89
CA TYR A 160 9.43 -7.26 -5.41
C TYR A 160 10.36 -7.09 -6.63
N LEU A 161 10.08 -6.13 -7.50
CA LEU A 161 10.86 -5.87 -8.73
C LEU A 161 12.26 -5.33 -8.42
N ILE A 162 12.39 -4.53 -7.36
CA ILE A 162 13.66 -3.89 -7.00
C ILE A 162 14.56 -4.83 -6.18
N LEU A 163 14.00 -5.78 -5.42
CA LEU A 163 14.79 -6.69 -4.56
C LEU A 163 15.96 -7.42 -5.28
N PRO A 164 15.82 -7.93 -6.51
CA PRO A 164 16.93 -8.56 -7.24
C PRO A 164 18.06 -7.58 -7.59
N LEU A 165 17.74 -6.30 -7.80
CA LEU A 165 18.69 -5.27 -8.22
C LEU A 165 19.70 -4.92 -7.12
N PHE A 166 19.30 -5.03 -5.85
CA PHE A 166 20.20 -4.85 -4.71
C PHE A 166 21.33 -5.90 -4.67
N LYS A 167 21.12 -7.09 -5.26
CA LYS A 167 22.15 -8.12 -5.35
C LYS A 167 23.16 -7.85 -6.46
N THR A 168 22.73 -7.22 -7.56
CA THR A 168 23.59 -7.02 -8.74
C THR A 168 24.54 -5.83 -8.62
N GLY A 169 24.45 -5.00 -7.57
CA GLY A 169 25.37 -3.88 -7.33
C GLY A 169 25.23 -2.70 -8.31
N GLU A 170 24.22 -2.74 -9.19
CA GLU A 170 23.93 -1.69 -10.15
C GLU A 170 23.41 -0.43 -9.43
N PRO A 171 23.89 0.77 -9.76
CA PRO A 171 23.51 2.00 -9.07
C PRO A 171 22.02 2.33 -9.27
N ILE A 172 21.25 2.06 -8.21
CA ILE A 172 19.80 2.30 -8.05
C ILE A 172 19.37 3.76 -8.31
N GLY A 173 20.32 4.70 -8.34
CA GLY A 173 20.07 6.15 -8.37
C GLY A 173 19.35 6.70 -9.60
N ARG A 174 19.19 5.94 -10.69
CA ARG A 174 18.56 6.45 -11.94
C ARG A 174 17.17 5.91 -12.27
N LEU A 175 16.74 4.79 -11.67
CA LEU A 175 15.44 4.16 -11.99
C LEU A 175 14.43 4.30 -10.84
N ALA A 176 14.87 4.21 -9.58
CA ALA A 176 13.97 4.29 -8.43
C ALA A 176 13.64 5.74 -8.01
N SER A 177 14.56 6.67 -8.24
CA SER A 177 14.41 8.09 -7.88
C SER A 177 13.31 8.80 -8.68
N GLY A 178 13.21 8.54 -9.98
CA GLY A 178 12.17 9.15 -10.83
C GLY A 178 10.76 8.69 -10.46
N ALA A 179 10.57 7.40 -10.18
CA ALA A 179 9.26 6.86 -9.85
C ALA A 179 8.84 7.17 -8.40
N LEU A 180 9.75 7.06 -7.42
CA LEU A 180 9.42 7.29 -6.00
C LEU A 180 9.23 8.78 -5.66
N VAL A 181 10.01 9.68 -6.27
CA VAL A 181 9.84 11.13 -6.07
C VAL A 181 8.56 11.62 -6.74
N SER A 182 8.27 11.14 -7.96
CA SER A 182 7.00 11.46 -8.64
C SER A 182 5.78 10.93 -7.86
N PHE A 183 5.88 9.77 -7.19
CA PHE A 183 4.82 9.18 -6.39
C PHE A 183 4.55 9.94 -5.08
N ALA A 184 5.61 10.37 -4.40
CA ALA A 184 5.51 11.19 -3.18
C ALA A 184 4.92 12.58 -3.48
N ASP A 185 5.34 13.20 -4.57
CA ASP A 185 4.83 14.50 -4.99
C ASP A 185 3.34 14.41 -5.38
N HIS A 186 2.91 13.40 -6.12
CA HIS A 186 1.51 13.29 -6.54
C HIS A 186 0.54 12.95 -5.40
N ALA A 187 0.94 12.09 -4.46
CA ALA A 187 0.11 11.75 -3.29
C ALA A 187 -0.08 12.94 -2.35
N VAL A 188 0.94 13.81 -2.24
CA VAL A 188 0.87 15.08 -1.50
C VAL A 188 0.03 16.12 -2.26
N LEU A 189 0.20 16.24 -3.57
CA LEU A 189 -0.57 17.18 -4.41
C LEU A 189 -2.06 16.83 -4.50
N ALA A 190 -2.40 15.55 -4.54
CA ALA A 190 -3.80 15.08 -4.50
C ALA A 190 -4.48 15.38 -3.16
N LYS A 191 -3.73 15.32 -2.03
CA LYS A 191 -4.23 15.71 -0.70
C LYS A 191 -4.35 17.23 -0.50
N LEU A 192 -3.58 18.02 -1.25
CA LEU A 192 -3.57 19.49 -1.14
C LEU A 192 -4.58 20.19 -2.06
N GLY A 193 -5.34 19.46 -2.89
CA GLY A 193 -6.35 20.05 -3.78
C GLY A 193 -5.77 20.98 -4.85
N LEU A 194 -4.49 20.83 -5.18
CA LEU A 194 -3.78 21.69 -6.14
C LEU A 194 -3.63 21.05 -7.53
N SER A 195 -4.24 19.90 -7.77
CA SER A 195 -4.32 19.31 -9.11
C SER A 195 -5.52 19.90 -9.84
N GLU A 196 -5.39 21.09 -10.41
CA GLU A 196 -6.00 21.57 -11.68
C GLU A 196 -5.65 23.06 -11.89
N ARG A 197 -4.56 23.31 -12.60
CA ARG A 197 -4.40 24.44 -13.54
C ARG A 197 -3.53 24.00 -14.71
#